data_AF-A0A959SML6-F1
#
_entry.id   AF-A0A959SML6-F1
#
_cell.length_a   1.000
_cell.length_b   1.000
_cell.length_c   1.000
_cell.angle_alpha   90.00
_cell.angle_beta   90.00
_cell.angle_gamma   90.00
#
_symmetry.space_group_name_H-M   'P 1'
#
loop_
_entity.id
_entity.type
_entity.pdbx_description
1 polymer ?
#
loop_
_entity_poly.entity_id
_entity_poly.type
_entity_poly.pdbx_seq_one_letter_code
_entity_poly.pdbx_strand_id
1 'polypeptide(L)'
;ELLKDTDLRPEDLKTVIYLRGDKTLVRSSAALRILRDLGGAWALSYAFMIVPRPIRDLVYGFIAKNRYRWFGQKETCMVPTPELRSRFLDP
;
A
#
# COMPACT_ATOMS: atom_id res chain seq x y z
N GLU A 1 4.12 17.33 -4.46
CA GLU A 1 2.83 18.03 -4.71
C GLU A 1 1.61 17.13 -4.62
N LEU A 2 1.64 15.92 -5.18
CA LEU A 2 0.53 14.94 -5.19
C LEU A 2 -0.19 14.65 -3.85
N LEU A 3 0.50 14.74 -2.72
CA LEU A 3 -0.11 14.49 -1.40
C LEU A 3 -0.87 15.70 -0.83
N LYS A 4 -0.68 16.91 -1.37
CA LYS A 4 -1.33 18.14 -0.88
C LYS A 4 -2.82 18.19 -1.23
N ASP A 5 -3.19 17.59 -2.35
CA ASP A 5 -4.57 17.63 -2.88
C ASP A 5 -5.41 16.42 -2.44
N THR A 6 -4.82 15.51 -1.65
CA THR A 6 -5.51 14.33 -1.12
C THR A 6 -5.89 14.53 0.35
N ASP A 7 -7.12 14.13 0.72
CA ASP A 7 -7.63 14.09 2.10
C ASP A 7 -7.00 12.94 2.91
N LEU A 8 -5.67 12.99 3.06
CA LEU A 8 -4.89 12.03 3.81
C LEU A 8 -4.49 12.61 5.16
N ARG A 9 -4.68 11.84 6.22
CA ARG A 9 -4.20 12.23 7.55
C ARG A 9 -2.75 11.75 7.75
N PRO A 10 -1.97 12.39 8.63
CA PRO A 10 -0.58 11.98 8.88
C PRO A 10 -0.43 10.49 9.27
N GLU A 11 -1.41 9.92 9.96
CA GLU A 11 -1.45 8.49 10.31
C GLU A 11 -1.58 7.57 9.09
N ASP A 12 -2.16 8.04 7.99
CA ASP A 12 -2.35 7.26 6.78
C ASP A 12 -1.05 7.18 5.95
N LEU A 13 -0.06 8.05 6.21
CA LEU A 13 1.29 7.98 5.63
C LEU A 13 2.13 6.82 6.20
N LYS A 14 1.69 6.20 7.31
CA LYS A 14 2.37 5.05 7.94
C LYS A 14 2.00 3.71 7.32
N THR A 15 1.14 3.72 6.30
CA THR A 15 0.60 2.53 5.61
C THR A 15 0.78 2.67 4.10
N VAL A 16 0.36 1.64 3.36
CA VAL A 16 0.33 1.69 1.91
C VAL A 16 -0.84 2.55 1.45
N ILE A 17 -0.55 3.43 0.50
CA ILE A 17 -1.51 4.35 -0.12
C ILE A 17 -1.61 3.96 -1.59
N TYR A 18 -2.83 3.91 -2.09
CA TYR A 18 -3.13 3.64 -3.47
C TYR A 18 -3.79 4.87 -4.09
N LEU A 19 -3.18 5.38 -5.15
CA LEU A 19 -3.66 6.53 -5.92
C LEU A 19 -4.00 6.06 -7.34
N ARG A 20 -5.21 6.32 -7.81
CA ARG A 20 -5.61 6.12 -9.20
C ARG A 20 -6.64 7.17 -9.62
N GLY A 21 -6.20 8.14 -10.43
CA GLY A 21 -6.98 9.34 -10.71
C GLY A 21 -7.34 10.05 -9.39
N ASP A 22 -8.60 10.41 -9.22
CA ASP A 22 -9.09 11.07 -8.01
C ASP A 22 -9.36 10.12 -6.83
N LYS A 23 -9.13 8.81 -7.00
CA LYS A 23 -9.39 7.81 -5.96
C LYS A 23 -8.14 7.56 -5.13
N THR A 24 -8.25 7.87 -3.84
CA THR A 24 -7.25 7.57 -2.83
C THR A 24 -7.77 6.48 -1.89
N LEU A 25 -7.04 5.38 -1.77
CA LEU A 25 -7.34 4.29 -0.85
C LEU A 25 -6.15 4.05 0.08
N VAL A 26 -6.43 3.54 1.28
CA VAL A 26 -5.44 3.25 2.32
C VAL A 26 -5.66 1.84 2.90
N ARG A 27 -4.65 1.33 3.63
CA ARG A 27 -4.72 0.08 4.41
C ARG A 27 -5.16 -1.14 3.59
N SER A 28 -6.09 -1.95 4.11
CA SER A 28 -6.58 -3.16 3.44
C SER A 28 -7.18 -2.87 2.06
N SER A 29 -7.84 -1.72 1.91
CA SER A 29 -8.49 -1.33 0.65
C SER A 29 -7.45 -1.00 -0.42
N ALA A 30 -6.36 -0.31 -0.05
CA ALA A 30 -5.23 -0.09 -0.94
C ALA A 30 -4.57 -1.41 -1.34
N ALA A 31 -4.26 -2.27 -0.35
CA ALA A 31 -3.59 -3.54 -0.59
C ALA A 31 -4.40 -4.46 -1.54
N LEU A 32 -5.70 -4.66 -1.27
CA LEU A 32 -6.55 -5.49 -2.12
C LEU A 32 -6.70 -4.93 -3.53
N ARG A 33 -6.70 -3.59 -3.68
CA ARG A 33 -6.78 -2.95 -4.99
C ARG A 33 -5.49 -3.10 -5.78
N ILE A 34 -4.33 -2.96 -5.14
CA ILE A 34 -3.02 -3.22 -5.74
C ILE A 34 -2.93 -4.68 -6.21
N LEU A 35 -3.32 -5.63 -5.36
CA LEU A 35 -3.32 -7.06 -5.71
C LEU A 35 -4.24 -7.36 -6.91
N ARG A 36 -5.39 -6.69 -7.00
CA ARG A 36 -6.25 -6.76 -8.18
C ARG A 36 -5.56 -6.24 -9.44
N ASP A 37 -4.85 -5.12 -9.33
CA ASP A 37 -4.17 -4.49 -10.46
C ASP A 37 -2.95 -5.27 -10.95
N LEU A 38 -2.30 -6.04 -10.07
CA LEU A 38 -1.25 -6.99 -10.44
C LEU A 38 -1.77 -8.15 -11.30
N GLY A 39 -3.08 -8.43 -11.26
CA GLY A 39 -3.72 -9.46 -12.09
C GLY A 39 -3.34 -10.90 -11.71
N GLY A 40 -3.67 -11.85 -12.60
CA GLY A 40 -3.40 -13.27 -12.39
C GLY A 40 -4.07 -13.84 -11.13
N ALA A 41 -3.35 -14.73 -10.43
CA ALA A 41 -3.84 -15.32 -9.16
C ALA A 41 -4.03 -14.26 -8.05
N TRP A 42 -3.31 -13.13 -8.10
CA TRP A 42 -3.45 -12.05 -7.12
C TRP A 42 -4.81 -11.36 -7.21
N ALA A 43 -5.44 -11.33 -8.39
CA ALA A 43 -6.77 -10.76 -8.54
C ALA A 43 -7.84 -11.52 -7.72
N LEU A 44 -7.62 -12.79 -7.40
CA LEU A 44 -8.53 -13.59 -6.58
C LEU A 44 -8.64 -13.06 -5.15
N SER A 45 -7.58 -12.43 -4.61
CA SER A 45 -7.63 -11.84 -3.27
C SER A 45 -8.64 -10.70 -3.20
N TYR A 46 -9.03 -10.10 -4.33
CA TYR A 46 -10.07 -9.08 -4.35
C TYR A 46 -11.43 -9.58 -3.87
N ALA A 47 -11.68 -10.90 -3.85
CA ALA A 47 -12.87 -11.48 -3.23
C ALA A 47 -13.00 -11.11 -1.73
N PHE A 48 -11.89 -10.89 -1.02
CA PHE A 48 -11.89 -10.41 0.37
C PHE A 48 -12.46 -9.00 0.53
N MET A 49 -12.76 -8.28 -0.56
CA MET A 49 -13.48 -7.02 -0.51
C MET A 49 -14.91 -7.16 0.05
N ILE A 50 -15.49 -8.36 -0.01
CA ILE A 50 -16.80 -8.71 0.59
C ILE A 50 -16.74 -8.66 2.12
N VAL A 51 -15.57 -8.89 2.71
CA VAL A 51 -15.40 -8.83 4.17
C VAL A 51 -15.52 -7.37 4.63
N PRO A 52 -16.33 -7.09 5.68
CA PRO A 52 -16.49 -5.74 6.22
C PRO A 52 -15.14 -5.08 6.53
N ARG A 53 -15.03 -3.80 6.17
CA ARG A 53 -13.80 -3.00 6.33
C ARG A 53 -13.16 -3.12 7.73
N PRO A 54 -13.90 -3.06 8.85
CA PRO A 54 -13.27 -3.14 10.18
C PRO A 54 -12.48 -4.42 10.39
N ILE A 55 -13.03 -5.56 9.96
CA ILE A 55 -12.41 -6.88 10.14
C ILE A 55 -11.13 -6.98 9.31
N ARG A 56 -11.21 -6.65 8.03
CA ARG A 56 -10.02 -6.72 7.16
C ARG A 56 -8.96 -5.67 7.52
N ASP A 57 -9.35 -4.51 8.04
CA ASP A 57 -8.40 -3.51 8.56
C ASP A 57 -7.72 -3.96 9.85
N LEU A 58 -8.39 -4.75 10.71
CA LEU A 58 -7.77 -5.38 11.88
C LEU A 58 -6.69 -6.40 11.45
N VAL A 59 -7.02 -7.28 10.50
CA VAL A 59 -6.07 -8.26 9.95
C VAL A 59 -4.90 -7.56 9.28
N TYR A 60 -5.18 -6.54 8.44
CA TYR A 60 -4.15 -5.72 7.82
C TYR A 60 -3.27 -5.04 8.89
N GLY A 61 -3.86 -4.50 9.95
CA GLY A 61 -3.14 -3.89 11.06
C GLY A 61 -2.22 -4.87 11.78
N PHE A 62 -2.65 -6.11 11.98
CA PHE A 62 -1.80 -7.17 12.54
C PHE A 62 -0.59 -7.46 11.63
N ILE A 63 -0.81 -7.64 10.34
CA ILE A 63 0.27 -7.87 9.36
C ILE A 63 1.23 -6.67 9.34
N ALA A 64 0.69 -5.45 9.25
CA ALA A 64 1.47 -4.22 9.15
C ALA A 64 2.35 -4.00 10.39
N LYS A 65 1.89 -4.38 11.58
CA LYS A 65 2.67 -4.34 12.83
C LYS A 65 3.79 -5.38 12.86
N ASN A 66 3.59 -6.54 12.24
CA ASN A 66 4.56 -7.63 12.25
C ASN A 66 5.51 -7.64 11.04
N ARG A 67 5.27 -6.80 10.01
CA ARG A 67 6.00 -6.85 8.73
C ARG A 67 7.52 -6.83 8.88
N TYR A 68 8.07 -6.00 9.75
CA TYR A 68 9.53 -5.92 9.95
C TYR A 68 10.06 -7.11 10.74
N ARG A 69 9.24 -7.73 11.59
CA ARG A 69 9.61 -8.97 12.28
C ARG A 69 9.63 -10.17 11.33
N TRP A 70 8.73 -10.19 10.34
CA TRP A 70 8.64 -11.30 9.38
C TRP A 70 9.58 -11.17 8.19
N PHE A 71 9.73 -9.96 7.66
CA PHE A 71 10.50 -9.70 6.43
C PHE A 71 11.85 -9.03 6.69
N GLY A 72 12.13 -8.68 7.95
CA GLY A 72 13.29 -7.89 8.33
C GLY A 72 13.12 -6.40 8.01
N GLN A 73 14.01 -5.59 8.57
CA GLN A 73 14.18 -4.19 8.21
C GLN A 73 15.55 -4.02 7.57
N LYS A 74 15.66 -3.14 6.57
CA LYS A 74 16.95 -2.74 6.05
C LYS A 74 17.50 -1.61 6.92
N GLU A 75 18.70 -1.78 7.43
CA GLU A 75 19.41 -0.77 8.24
C GLU A 75 19.94 0.40 7.40
N THR A 76 20.14 0.18 6.10
CA THR A 76 20.64 1.18 5.16
C THR A 76 19.59 1.54 4.12
N CYS A 77 19.55 2.83 3.75
CA CYS A 77 18.71 3.31 2.67
C CYS A 77 19.21 2.74 1.33
N MET A 78 18.29 2.17 0.56
CA MET A 78 18.59 1.70 -0.78
C MET A 78 18.74 2.90 -1.73
N VAL A 79 19.86 2.99 -2.43
CA VAL A 79 20.00 3.89 -3.58
C VAL A 79 19.38 3.18 -4.79
N PRO A 80 18.35 3.76 -5.45
CA PRO A 80 17.72 3.12 -6.60
C PRO A 80 18.70 2.97 -7.77
N THR A 81 18.69 1.81 -8.41
CA THR A 81 19.39 1.60 -9.68
C THR A 81 18.76 2.49 -10.77
N PRO A 82 19.47 2.77 -11.88
CA PRO A 82 18.93 3.59 -12.96
C PRO A 82 17.56 3.12 -13.46
N GLU A 83 17.34 1.81 -13.53
CA GLU A 83 16.07 1.22 -13.95
C GLU A 83 14.96 1.51 -12.95
N LEU A 84 15.26 1.44 -11.64
CA LEU A 84 14.29 1.73 -10.59
C LEU A 84 13.97 3.21 -10.49
N ARG A 85 14.91 4.11 -10.80
CA ARG A 85 14.66 5.56 -10.78
C ARG A 85 13.49 5.97 -11.66
N SER A 86 13.29 5.31 -12.80
CA SER A 86 12.14 5.55 -13.69
C SER A 86 10.76 5.32 -13.04
N ARG A 87 10.72 4.63 -11.89
CA ARG A 87 9.50 4.36 -11.13
C ARG A 87 9.27 5.34 -9.98
N PHE A 88 10.27 6.17 -9.65
CA PHE A 88 10.13 7.23 -8.67
C PHE A 88 9.65 8.51 -9.35
N LEU A 89 8.90 9.31 -8.61
CA LEU A 89 8.57 10.66 -9.04
C LEU A 89 9.82 11.53 -8.87
N ASP A 90 10.06 12.42 -9.83
CA ASP A 90 11.10 13.41 -9.68
C ASP A 90 10.79 14.33 -8.47
N PRO A 91 11.83 14.79 -7.73
CA PRO A 91 11.66 15.61 -6.52
C PRO A 91 10.86 16.90 -6.74
#